data_AF-A0A7J6S9M7-F1
#
_entry.id   AF-A0A7J6S9M7-F1
#
_cell.length_a   1.000
_cell.length_b   1.000
_cell.length_c   1.000
_cell.angle_alpha   90.00
_cell.angle_beta   90.00
_cell.angle_gamma   90.00
#
_symmetry.space_group_name_H-M   'P 1'
#
loop_
_entity.id
_entity.type
_entity.pdbx_description
1 polymer ?
#
loop_
_entity_poly.entity_id
_entity_poly.type
_entity_poly.pdbx_seq_one_letter_code
_entity_poly.pdbx_strand_id
1 'polypeptide(L)'
;NVGPYLRFEKDEVNTYLSRDGGLTWIEAHKGAYIYEFGDHGGLVVMADDIQKTRQVVFSWNEGHSWYDFDVSEHSMAVDNIVTEPTSTSTKFLMHGTRSDAGTPPSRANEVITELFSAGVLYHIDFDTLGQPQCQGAWAADSSGSDYETWIPSDG
;
A
#
# COMPACT_ATOMS: atom_id res chain seq x y z
N ASN A 1 -11.36 -10.79 7.62
CA ASN A 1 -12.40 -11.66 7.00
C ASN A 1 -13.79 -11.05 7.23
N VAL A 2 -14.83 -11.49 6.50
CA VAL A 2 -16.24 -11.14 6.78
C VAL A 2 -16.94 -12.35 7.40
N GLY A 3 -17.53 -12.18 8.58
CA GLY A 3 -18.23 -13.26 9.27
C GLY A 3 -18.45 -13.00 10.76
N PRO A 4 -19.07 -13.95 11.49
CA PRO A 4 -19.37 -13.80 12.91
C PRO A 4 -18.15 -13.89 13.83
N TYR A 5 -17.00 -14.36 13.34
CA TYR A 5 -15.77 -14.54 14.09
C TYR A 5 -14.55 -14.20 13.23
N LEU A 6 -13.44 -13.84 13.86
CA LEU A 6 -12.17 -13.62 13.17
C LEU A 6 -11.58 -14.95 12.67
N ARG A 7 -11.00 -14.88 11.48
CA ARG A 7 -10.21 -15.95 10.85
C ARG A 7 -8.76 -15.49 10.73
N PHE A 8 -7.83 -16.42 10.85
CA PHE A 8 -6.38 -16.15 10.81
C PHE A 8 -5.69 -16.86 9.65
N GLU A 9 -6.44 -17.69 8.94
CA GLU A 9 -6.03 -18.37 7.72
C GLU A 9 -5.74 -17.33 6.64
N LYS A 10 -4.58 -17.46 5.98
CA LYS A 10 -4.05 -16.45 5.04
C LYS A 10 -5.01 -16.17 3.87
N ASP A 11 -5.76 -17.18 3.44
CA ASP A 11 -6.74 -17.12 2.36
C ASP A 11 -8.12 -16.61 2.80
N GLU A 12 -8.33 -16.43 4.11
CA GLU A 12 -9.56 -15.85 4.68
C GLU A 12 -9.35 -14.40 5.14
N VAL A 13 -8.14 -13.86 5.10
CA VAL A 13 -7.82 -12.47 5.46
C VAL A 13 -7.74 -11.60 4.20
N ASN A 14 -8.43 -10.45 4.23
CA ASN A 14 -8.40 -9.44 3.17
C ASN A 14 -8.19 -8.06 3.82
N THR A 15 -7.72 -7.09 3.03
CA THR A 15 -7.59 -5.69 3.42
C THR A 15 -8.86 -4.92 3.06
N TYR A 16 -9.41 -4.19 4.01
CA TYR A 16 -10.63 -3.39 3.86
C TYR A 16 -10.34 -1.92 4.13
N LEU A 17 -11.04 -1.04 3.42
CA LEU A 17 -10.92 0.40 3.58
C LEU A 17 -12.29 1.01 3.86
N SER A 18 -12.32 2.02 4.72
CA SER A 18 -13.49 2.87 4.95
C SER A 18 -13.09 4.33 4.79
N ARG A 19 -14.03 5.14 4.30
CA ARG A 19 -13.85 6.58 4.08
C ARG A 19 -14.77 7.44 4.91
N ASP A 20 -15.69 6.81 5.62
CA ASP A 20 -16.73 7.46 6.43
C ASP A 20 -16.57 7.12 7.92
N GLY A 21 -15.35 6.79 8.34
CA GLY A 21 -15.05 6.46 9.73
C GLY A 21 -15.57 5.10 10.19
N GLY A 22 -15.86 4.19 9.25
CA GLY A 22 -16.22 2.80 9.54
C GLY A 22 -17.71 2.49 9.42
N LEU A 23 -18.53 3.41 8.91
CA LEU A 23 -19.95 3.18 8.64
C LEU A 23 -20.13 2.25 7.44
N THR A 24 -19.38 2.49 6.37
CA THR A 24 -19.29 1.60 5.21
C THR A 24 -17.86 1.14 4.97
N TRP A 25 -17.73 -0.06 4.40
CA TRP A 25 -16.45 -0.71 4.12
C TRP A 25 -16.45 -1.25 2.70
N ILE A 26 -15.30 -1.13 2.04
CA ILE A 26 -15.01 -1.79 0.77
C ILE A 26 -13.87 -2.78 0.96
N GLU A 27 -13.92 -3.91 0.26
CA GLU A 27 -12.76 -4.80 0.12
C GLU A 27 -11.75 -4.10 -0.80
N ALA A 28 -10.68 -3.55 -0.21
CA ALA A 28 -9.65 -2.81 -0.94
C ALA A 28 -8.73 -3.76 -1.71
N HIS A 29 -8.36 -4.89 -1.08
CA HIS A 29 -7.57 -5.93 -1.73
C HIS A 29 -7.81 -7.29 -1.07
N LYS A 30 -7.70 -8.37 -1.86
CA LYS A 30 -7.70 -9.74 -1.35
C LYS A 30 -6.32 -10.10 -0.78
N GLY A 31 -6.28 -10.77 0.36
CA GLY A 31 -5.03 -10.99 1.11
C GLY A 31 -4.71 -9.86 2.09
N ALA A 32 -3.73 -10.08 2.96
CA ALA A 32 -3.23 -9.04 3.85
C ALA A 32 -2.17 -8.21 3.14
N TYR A 33 -2.31 -6.89 3.30
CA TYR A 33 -1.44 -5.90 2.69
C TYR A 33 -1.01 -4.92 3.76
N ILE A 34 0.29 -4.62 3.80
CA ILE A 34 0.79 -3.46 4.52
C ILE A 34 0.52 -2.20 3.69
N TYR A 35 0.22 -1.09 4.35
CA TYR A 35 -0.17 0.15 3.70
C TYR A 35 0.47 1.36 4.37
N GLU A 36 0.59 2.45 3.61
CA GLU A 36 0.98 3.76 4.11
C GLU A 36 0.20 4.85 3.36
N PHE A 37 -0.11 5.94 4.06
CA PHE A 37 -0.81 7.10 3.49
C PHE A 37 0.17 8.24 3.20
N GLY A 38 -0.03 8.90 2.06
CA GLY A 38 0.63 10.16 1.70
C GLY A 38 -0.37 11.20 1.24
N ASP A 39 0.12 12.41 0.95
CA ASP A 39 -0.69 13.54 0.47
C ASP A 39 -1.99 13.76 1.29
N HIS A 40 -1.88 13.77 2.62
CA HIS A 40 -3.02 13.93 3.54
C HIS A 40 -4.14 12.88 3.38
N GLY A 41 -3.81 11.70 2.85
CA GLY A 41 -4.77 10.62 2.58
C GLY A 41 -5.25 10.57 1.13
N GLY A 42 -4.86 11.50 0.28
CA GLY A 42 -5.14 11.47 -1.16
C GLY A 42 -4.45 10.31 -1.87
N LEU A 43 -3.30 9.85 -1.35
CA LEU A 43 -2.56 8.70 -1.86
C LEU A 43 -2.51 7.57 -0.83
N VAL A 44 -2.90 6.37 -1.26
CA VAL A 44 -2.71 5.12 -0.51
C VAL A 44 -1.76 4.23 -1.29
N VAL A 45 -0.71 3.73 -0.63
CA VAL A 45 0.24 2.77 -1.22
C VAL A 45 0.23 1.50 -0.38
N MET A 46 0.16 0.35 -1.03
CA MET A 46 0.08 -0.97 -0.40
C MET A 46 1.04 -1.98 -1.02
N ALA A 47 1.43 -2.99 -0.26
CA ALA A 47 2.16 -4.16 -0.75
C ALA A 47 1.73 -5.43 0.01
N ASP A 48 1.83 -6.59 -0.64
CA ASP A 48 1.56 -7.88 0.00
C ASP A 48 2.61 -8.12 1.10
N ASP A 49 2.14 -8.32 2.34
CA ASP A 49 2.98 -8.55 3.52
C ASP A 49 3.06 -10.04 3.92
N ILE A 50 2.39 -10.91 3.17
CA ILE A 50 2.38 -12.36 3.38
C ILE A 50 3.28 -13.07 2.36
N GLN A 51 3.18 -12.70 1.09
CA GLN A 51 3.88 -13.33 -0.03
C GLN A 51 4.97 -12.42 -0.56
N LYS A 52 6.04 -13.03 -1.09
CA LYS A 52 7.10 -12.24 -1.72
C LYS A 52 6.56 -11.54 -2.96
N THR A 53 6.58 -10.21 -2.97
CA THR A 53 6.07 -9.38 -4.07
C THR A 53 7.19 -8.56 -4.70
N ARG A 54 6.98 -8.17 -5.96
CA ARG A 54 7.79 -7.16 -6.65
C ARG A 54 6.97 -5.91 -6.99
N GLN A 55 5.73 -5.86 -6.51
CA GLN A 55 4.74 -4.86 -6.89
C GLN A 55 4.25 -4.11 -5.67
N VAL A 56 4.00 -2.83 -5.87
CA VAL A 56 3.11 -2.05 -5.00
C VAL A 56 1.80 -1.82 -5.73
N VAL A 57 0.74 -1.64 -4.96
CA VAL A 57 -0.59 -1.24 -5.45
C VAL A 57 -0.91 0.10 -4.84
N PHE A 58 -1.44 1.04 -5.63
CA PHE A 58 -1.75 2.37 -5.11
C PHE A 58 -3.09 2.90 -5.61
N SER A 59 -3.63 3.88 -4.90
CA SER A 59 -4.87 4.57 -5.22
C SER A 59 -4.72 6.06 -4.97
N TRP A 60 -5.24 6.88 -5.90
CA TRP A 60 -5.35 8.34 -5.80
C TRP A 60 -6.76 8.85 -5.46
N ASN A 61 -7.71 7.94 -5.28
CA ASN A 61 -9.12 8.27 -5.06
C ASN A 61 -9.72 7.42 -3.93
N GLU A 62 -8.96 7.32 -2.84
CA GLU A 62 -9.42 6.73 -1.58
C GLU A 62 -9.98 5.29 -1.75
N GLY A 63 -9.34 4.50 -2.62
CA GLY A 63 -9.68 3.09 -2.86
C GLY A 63 -10.81 2.84 -3.84
N HIS A 64 -11.28 3.86 -4.58
CA HIS A 64 -12.22 3.66 -5.68
C HIS A 64 -11.60 2.93 -6.88
N SER A 65 -10.35 3.22 -7.21
CA SER A 65 -9.60 2.56 -8.27
C SER A 65 -8.15 2.33 -7.84
N TRP A 66 -7.62 1.17 -8.22
CA TRP A 66 -6.28 0.72 -7.85
C TRP A 66 -5.41 0.51 -9.08
N TYR A 67 -4.11 0.73 -8.92
CA TYR A 67 -3.10 0.61 -9.96
C TYR A 67 -1.90 -0.20 -9.46
N ASP A 68 -1.44 -1.15 -10.26
CA ASP A 68 -0.28 -1.97 -9.97
C ASP A 68 1.00 -1.32 -10.52
N PHE A 69 2.09 -1.36 -9.76
CA PHE A 69 3.40 -0.85 -10.16
C PHE A 69 4.53 -1.80 -9.75
N ASP A 70 5.29 -2.29 -10.74
CA ASP A 70 6.48 -3.11 -10.51
C ASP A 70 7.63 -2.25 -9.97
N VAL A 71 8.04 -2.47 -8.72
CA VAL A 71 9.17 -1.74 -8.10
C VAL A 71 10.54 -2.35 -8.45
N SER A 72 10.58 -3.62 -8.85
CA SER A 72 11.80 -4.30 -9.25
C SER A 72 11.52 -5.57 -10.07
N GLU A 73 12.55 -6.17 -10.66
CA GLU A 73 12.43 -7.46 -11.35
C GLU A 73 12.36 -8.66 -10.38
N HIS A 74 12.77 -8.48 -9.12
CA HIS A 74 12.92 -9.56 -8.15
C HIS A 74 11.94 -9.44 -6.99
N SER A 75 11.25 -10.53 -6.64
CA SER A 75 10.36 -10.53 -5.49
C SER A 75 11.13 -10.39 -4.17
N MET A 76 10.59 -9.61 -3.24
CA MET A 76 11.08 -9.41 -1.89
C MET A 76 10.00 -9.75 -0.86
N ALA A 77 10.39 -10.10 0.36
CA ALA A 77 9.49 -10.06 1.50
C ALA A 77 9.45 -8.62 2.01
N VAL A 78 8.27 -8.00 2.04
CA VAL A 78 8.08 -6.62 2.50
C VAL A 78 7.95 -6.62 4.02
N ASP A 79 8.76 -5.80 4.69
CA ASP A 79 8.65 -5.60 6.13
C ASP A 79 7.79 -4.38 6.45
N ASN A 80 7.96 -3.27 5.71
CA ASN A 80 7.16 -2.06 5.88
C ASN A 80 7.23 -1.11 4.67
N ILE A 81 6.24 -0.23 4.57
CA ILE A 81 6.24 0.98 3.75
C ILE A 81 6.19 2.16 4.73
N VAL A 82 7.11 3.11 4.61
CA VAL A 82 7.15 4.29 5.48
C VAL A 82 7.20 5.56 4.66
N THR A 83 6.58 6.61 5.20
CA THR A 83 6.72 7.98 4.69
C THR A 83 7.17 8.93 5.81
N GLU A 84 7.23 10.22 5.51
CA GLU A 84 7.53 11.23 6.50
C GLU A 84 6.42 11.33 7.57
N PRO A 85 6.73 11.74 8.81
CA PRO A 85 5.81 11.61 9.96
C PRO A 85 4.45 12.31 9.86
N THR A 86 4.29 13.27 8.95
CA THR A 86 3.07 14.05 8.78
C THR A 86 2.20 13.58 7.59
N SER A 87 2.62 12.53 6.87
CA SER A 87 1.88 11.90 5.75
C SER A 87 1.43 12.89 4.66
N THR A 88 2.21 13.95 4.44
CA THR A 88 2.02 15.01 3.44
C THR A 88 2.83 14.75 2.16
N SER A 89 3.85 13.89 2.25
CA SER A 89 4.71 13.53 1.12
C SER A 89 4.04 12.49 0.21
N THR A 90 4.41 12.54 -1.07
CA THR A 90 4.13 11.55 -2.12
C THR A 90 5.32 10.58 -2.30
N LYS A 91 6.28 10.60 -1.37
CA LYS A 91 7.51 9.78 -1.40
C LYS A 91 7.52 8.78 -0.28
N PHE A 92 7.88 7.55 -0.61
CA PHE A 92 7.83 6.41 0.30
C PHE A 92 9.13 5.64 0.25
N LEU A 93 9.46 5.01 1.36
CA LEU A 93 10.51 4.01 1.46
C LEU A 93 9.85 2.67 1.74
N MET A 94 9.95 1.73 0.81
CA MET A 94 9.56 0.35 1.03
C MET A 94 10.81 -0.46 1.32
N HIS A 95 10.84 -1.18 2.44
CA HIS A 95 11.99 -1.99 2.83
C HIS A 95 11.61 -3.40 3.23
N GLY A 96 12.59 -4.29 3.18
CA GLY A 96 12.41 -5.67 3.55
C GLY A 96 13.62 -6.51 3.20
N THR A 97 13.38 -7.79 2.92
CA THR A 97 14.45 -8.75 2.63
C THR A 97 14.26 -9.44 1.29
N ARG A 98 15.38 -9.72 0.62
CA ARG A 98 15.41 -10.50 -0.62
C ARG A 98 16.41 -11.63 -0.46
N SER A 99 16.02 -12.83 -0.89
CA SER A 99 16.94 -13.95 -1.01
C SER A 99 17.76 -13.75 -2.30
N ASP A 100 19.07 -13.59 -2.18
CA ASP A 100 19.94 -13.47 -3.35
C ASP A 100 20.07 -14.84 -4.04
N ALA A 101 19.17 -15.13 -4.97
CA ALA A 101 19.18 -16.35 -5.79
C ALA A 101 20.26 -16.30 -6.90
N GLY A 102 21.42 -15.70 -6.63
CA GLY A 102 22.57 -15.69 -7.55
C GLY A 102 23.30 -17.05 -7.60
N THR A 103 23.04 -17.94 -6.65
CA THR A 103 23.57 -19.31 -6.61
C THR A 103 22.43 -20.31 -6.74
N PRO A 104 22.37 -21.13 -7.81
CA PRO A 104 21.38 -22.20 -7.90
C PRO A 104 21.53 -23.14 -6.70
N PRO A 105 20.44 -23.50 -6.00
CA PRO A 105 20.54 -24.47 -4.92
C PRO A 105 20.95 -25.81 -5.53
N SER A 106 22.17 -26.25 -5.21
CA SER A 106 22.44 -27.69 -5.20
C SER A 106 21.49 -28.32 -4.18
N ARG A 107 21.11 -29.60 -4.35
CA ARG A 107 20.13 -30.30 -3.48
C ARG A 107 20.50 -30.33 -1.97
N ALA A 108 21.64 -29.76 -1.57
CA ALA A 108 22.08 -29.58 -0.18
C ALA A 108 21.83 -28.16 0.40
N ASN A 109 21.39 -27.18 -0.41
CA ASN A 109 21.47 -25.75 -0.05
C ASN A 109 20.14 -25.04 0.26
N GLU A 110 18.99 -25.73 0.25
CA GLU A 110 17.71 -25.09 0.53
C GLU A 110 17.69 -24.45 1.94
N VAL A 111 18.27 -25.13 2.93
CA VAL A 111 18.42 -24.62 4.32
C VAL A 111 19.42 -23.44 4.42
N ILE A 112 20.41 -23.36 3.53
CA ILE A 112 21.44 -22.30 3.56
C ILE A 112 20.95 -21.01 2.87
N THR A 113 19.95 -21.12 1.99
CA THR A 113 19.45 -19.97 1.20
C THR A 113 18.72 -18.95 2.07
N GLU A 114 18.16 -19.35 3.22
CA GLU A 114 17.58 -18.43 4.21
C GLU A 114 18.63 -17.70 5.07
N LEU A 115 19.89 -18.17 5.10
CA LEU A 115 20.96 -17.54 5.88
C LEU A 115 21.59 -16.33 5.17
N PHE A 116 21.30 -16.12 3.88
CA PHE A 116 21.80 -15.02 3.07
C PHE A 116 20.65 -14.20 2.47
N SER A 117 19.79 -13.66 3.34
CA SER A 117 18.82 -12.63 2.95
C SER A 117 19.49 -11.26 2.98
N ALA A 118 19.54 -10.57 1.84
CA ALA A 118 19.98 -9.19 1.78
C ALA A 118 18.82 -8.26 2.17
N GLY A 119 19.10 -7.26 3.01
CA GLY A 119 18.18 -6.15 3.24
C GLY A 119 18.11 -5.28 1.97
N VAL A 120 16.89 -4.96 1.53
CA VAL A 120 16.64 -4.11 0.36
C VAL A 120 15.73 -2.96 0.73
N LEU A 121 15.94 -1.81 0.09
CA LEU A 121 15.17 -0.59 0.29
C LEU A 121 14.93 0.06 -1.07
N TYR A 122 13.67 0.38 -1.35
CA TYR A 122 13.19 1.04 -2.55
C TYR A 122 12.64 2.41 -2.19
N HIS A 123 13.14 3.45 -2.86
CA HIS A 123 12.56 4.79 -2.79
C HIS A 123 11.56 4.94 -3.93
N ILE A 124 10.29 5.16 -3.57
CA ILE A 124 9.17 5.28 -4.50
C ILE A 124 8.74 6.74 -4.51
N ASP A 125 8.80 7.37 -5.69
CA ASP A 125 8.55 8.81 -5.88
C ASP A 125 7.38 9.03 -6.85
N PHE A 126 6.21 9.34 -6.28
CA PHE A 126 4.99 9.58 -7.04
C PHE A 126 4.91 11.00 -7.64
N ASP A 127 5.81 11.93 -7.30
CA ASP A 127 5.83 13.27 -7.92
C ASP A 127 5.99 13.18 -9.44
N THR A 128 6.67 12.12 -9.90
CA THR A 128 6.94 11.86 -11.32
C THR A 128 5.69 11.59 -12.16
N LEU A 129 4.56 11.27 -11.51
CA LEU A 129 3.27 11.10 -12.19
C LEU A 129 2.58 12.43 -12.49
N GLY A 130 3.05 13.55 -11.92
CA GLY A 130 2.59 14.89 -12.26
C GLY A 130 1.14 15.16 -11.85
N GLN A 131 0.72 14.70 -10.67
CA GLN A 131 -0.60 15.03 -10.14
C GLN A 131 -0.75 16.56 -9.97
N PRO A 132 -1.88 17.15 -10.39
CA PRO A 132 -2.11 18.57 -10.25
C PRO A 132 -2.28 18.96 -8.77
N GLN A 133 -1.82 20.15 -8.41
CA GLN A 133 -2.07 20.69 -7.07
C GLN A 133 -3.56 21.06 -6.92
N CYS A 134 -4.20 20.56 -5.86
CA CYS A 134 -5.59 20.85 -5.54
C CYS A 134 -5.83 22.35 -5.30
N GLN A 135 -6.98 22.84 -5.75
CA GLN A 135 -7.39 24.25 -5.66
C GLN A 135 -8.75 24.40 -5.01
N GLY A 136 -9.04 25.60 -4.50
CA GLY A 136 -10.38 25.95 -4.03
C GLY A 136 -10.76 25.44 -2.64
N ALA A 137 -9.81 25.08 -1.77
CA ALA A 137 -10.07 24.59 -0.41
C ALA A 137 -10.99 25.52 0.43
N TRP A 138 -10.95 26.84 0.19
CA TRP A 138 -11.79 27.83 0.89
C TRP A 138 -13.19 28.02 0.27
N ALA A 139 -13.48 27.33 -0.84
CA ALA A 139 -14.71 27.41 -1.60
C ALA A 139 -15.11 26.01 -2.08
N ALA A 140 -15.14 25.04 -1.16
CA ALA A 140 -15.65 23.70 -1.42
C ALA A 140 -17.04 23.75 -2.09
N ASP A 141 -17.34 22.76 -2.93
CA ASP A 141 -18.55 22.64 -3.75
C ASP A 141 -18.71 23.68 -4.89
N SER A 142 -17.77 24.62 -5.03
CA SER A 142 -17.77 25.55 -6.16
C SER A 142 -17.22 24.89 -7.44
N SER A 143 -17.61 25.39 -8.61
CA SER A 143 -17.22 24.80 -9.90
C SER A 143 -15.73 24.84 -10.23
N GLY A 144 -14.93 25.56 -9.45
CA GLY A 144 -13.48 25.66 -9.60
C GLY A 144 -12.70 25.12 -8.40
N SER A 145 -13.37 24.39 -7.50
CA SER A 145 -12.75 23.72 -6.37
C SER A 145 -12.65 22.22 -6.62
N ASP A 146 -11.55 21.64 -6.17
CA ASP A 146 -11.35 20.19 -6.17
C ASP A 146 -11.88 19.54 -4.86
N TYR A 147 -12.46 20.35 -3.96
CA TYR A 147 -12.95 19.91 -2.65
C TYR A 147 -14.47 19.92 -2.58
N GLU A 148 -15.02 18.93 -1.88
CA GLU A 148 -16.44 18.82 -1.54
C GLU A 148 -16.66 18.94 -0.03
N THR A 149 -17.86 19.37 0.36
CA THR A 149 -18.27 19.36 1.76
C THR A 149 -18.66 17.94 2.19
N TRP A 150 -17.98 17.41 3.20
CA TRP A 150 -18.35 16.17 3.87
C TRP A 150 -18.78 16.43 5.32
N ILE A 151 -19.88 15.82 5.75
CA ILE A 151 -20.43 15.94 7.10
C ILE A 151 -20.42 14.55 7.76
N PRO A 152 -19.68 14.37 8.87
CA PRO A 152 -19.70 13.12 9.61
C PRO A 152 -21.11 12.78 10.11
N SER A 153 -21.50 11.52 9.97
CA SER A 153 -22.76 10.97 10.46
C SER A 153 -22.55 9.51 10.87
N ASP A 154 -23.36 9.03 11.82
CA ASP A 154 -23.40 7.66 12.30
C ASP A 154 -24.42 6.76 11.57
N GLY A 155 -25.14 7.30 10.58
CA GLY A 155 -26.15 6.58 9.77
C GLY A 155 -27.59 6.80 10.19
#